data_AF-A0A9W4R9P6-F1
#
_entry.id   AF-A0A9W4R9P6-F1
#
_cell.length_a   1.000
_cell.length_b   1.000
_cell.length_c   1.000
_cell.angle_alpha   90.00
_cell.angle_beta   90.00
_cell.angle_gamma   90.00
#
_symmetry.space_group_name_H-M   'P 1'
#
loop_
_entity.id
_entity.type
_entity.pdbx_description
1 polymer ?
#
loop_
_entity_poly.entity_id
_entity_poly.type
_entity_poly.pdbx_seq_one_letter_code
_entity_poly.pdbx_strand_id
1 'polypeptide(L)'
;MSNGVENGTIVRLSRVDARVEPHDWAFARENAGAIETHWARISAGKPSMFNGRVMLQHRAAIRGGVFEAGYFETDYAAFLTWRDVGHPGPAIRNGFAMAALRANDGAFLCGKMGNHTANAGKVYFAAGTPDREDVRSDGTLDLAGSVTRELSEETGLRLDELSVGEGWMAVIEQGRVAFMREVRIDLPAETARGLMLERMKHLEEEELSDIVIVRDLAGSEKHDMPPFMRRYLAHIFDGD
;
A
#
# COMPACT_ATOMS: atom_id res chain seq x y z
N MET A 1 24.61 2.52 -15.26
CA MET A 1 23.81 3.72 -14.96
C MET A 1 22.75 3.29 -13.95
N SER A 2 22.70 3.91 -12.76
CA SER A 2 21.67 3.63 -11.76
C SER A 2 20.30 3.88 -12.39
N ASN A 3 19.33 3.00 -12.17
CA ASN A 3 17.96 3.17 -12.62
C ASN A 3 17.19 4.17 -11.74
N GLY A 4 17.84 4.81 -10.77
CA GLY A 4 17.26 5.80 -9.86
C GLY A 4 16.39 5.21 -8.75
N VAL A 5 16.23 3.88 -8.69
CA VAL A 5 15.40 3.19 -7.70
C VAL A 5 16.30 2.64 -6.59
N GLU A 6 16.54 3.44 -5.57
CA GLU A 6 17.49 3.15 -4.50
C GLU A 6 16.78 2.89 -3.17
N ASN A 7 17.05 1.73 -2.55
CA ASN A 7 16.48 1.41 -1.25
C ASN A 7 16.93 2.45 -0.21
N GLY A 8 16.01 2.84 0.66
CA GLY A 8 16.29 3.87 1.66
C GLY A 8 16.03 5.29 1.18
N THR A 9 15.46 5.49 -0.01
CA THR A 9 15.14 6.83 -0.52
C THR A 9 13.64 7.12 -0.49
N ILE A 10 13.31 8.41 -0.45
CA ILE A 10 11.96 8.94 -0.68
C ILE A 10 12.07 9.89 -1.86
N VAL A 11 11.27 9.66 -2.91
CA VAL A 11 11.37 10.40 -4.17
C VAL A 11 10.02 10.97 -4.56
N ARG A 12 9.99 12.27 -4.88
CA ARG A 12 8.80 12.91 -5.47
C ARG A 12 8.68 12.53 -6.94
N LEU A 13 7.48 12.15 -7.36
CA LEU A 13 7.17 11.74 -8.72
C LEU A 13 5.98 12.53 -9.25
N SER A 14 5.99 12.79 -10.55
CA SER A 14 4.82 13.34 -11.26
C SER A 14 3.85 12.23 -11.67
N ARG A 15 4.35 11.00 -11.87
CA ARG A 15 3.54 9.86 -12.32
C ARG A 15 4.17 8.52 -11.93
N VAL A 16 3.33 7.51 -11.75
CA VAL A 16 3.72 6.10 -11.76
C VAL A 16 3.20 5.47 -13.05
N ASP A 17 4.09 4.84 -13.81
CA ASP A 17 3.77 4.12 -15.03
C ASP A 17 3.97 2.62 -14.81
N ALA A 18 2.88 1.95 -14.46
CA ALA A 18 2.86 0.54 -14.10
C ALA A 18 2.23 -0.27 -15.23
N ARG A 19 2.95 -1.29 -15.71
CA ARG A 19 2.50 -2.15 -16.81
C ARG A 19 2.67 -3.61 -16.47
N VAL A 20 1.67 -4.43 -16.80
CA VAL A 20 1.74 -5.88 -16.63
C VAL A 20 2.55 -6.49 -17.75
N GLU A 21 3.49 -7.36 -17.40
CA GLU A 21 4.44 -8.02 -18.29
C GLU A 21 4.56 -9.50 -17.95
N PRO A 22 4.76 -10.38 -18.94
CA PRO A 22 5.13 -11.76 -18.67
C PRO A 22 6.45 -11.82 -17.91
N HIS A 23 6.45 -12.48 -16.76
CA HIS A 23 7.65 -12.70 -15.98
C HIS A 23 7.62 -14.09 -15.35
N ASP A 24 8.65 -14.89 -15.63
CA ASP A 24 8.83 -16.21 -15.04
C ASP A 24 9.67 -16.09 -13.76
N TRP A 25 8.97 -16.04 -12.62
CA TRP A 25 9.62 -15.80 -11.34
C TRP A 25 10.24 -17.08 -10.79
N ALA A 26 11.57 -17.19 -10.94
CA ALA A 26 12.36 -18.37 -10.55
C ALA A 26 12.10 -18.83 -9.10
N PHE A 27 11.93 -17.90 -8.17
CA PHE A 27 11.63 -18.24 -6.78
C PHE A 27 10.36 -19.08 -6.65
N ALA A 28 9.25 -18.65 -7.27
CA ALA A 28 7.97 -19.37 -7.19
C ALA A 28 8.08 -20.78 -7.80
N ARG A 29 8.75 -20.89 -8.96
CA ARG A 29 8.94 -22.17 -9.66
C ARG A 29 9.81 -23.14 -8.86
N GLU A 30 10.91 -22.67 -8.27
CA GLU A 30 11.91 -23.52 -7.64
C GLU A 30 11.58 -23.84 -6.17
N ASN A 31 10.69 -23.10 -5.54
CA ASN A 31 10.38 -23.22 -4.11
C ASN A 31 8.94 -23.67 -3.83
N ALA A 32 8.26 -24.31 -4.78
CA ALA A 32 6.85 -24.69 -4.66
C ALA A 32 6.53 -25.45 -3.35
N GLY A 33 7.33 -26.45 -2.97
CA GLY A 33 7.12 -27.20 -1.72
C GLY A 33 7.34 -26.37 -0.45
N ALA A 34 8.29 -25.42 -0.48
CA ALA A 34 8.52 -24.51 0.63
C ALA A 34 7.37 -23.49 0.76
N ILE A 35 6.82 -23.03 -0.37
CA ILE A 35 5.66 -22.13 -0.42
C ILE A 35 4.43 -22.81 0.15
N GLU A 36 4.15 -24.06 -0.25
CA GLU A 36 3.03 -24.84 0.29
C GLU A 36 3.15 -25.03 1.80
N THR A 37 4.33 -25.44 2.27
CA THR A 37 4.62 -25.63 3.71
C THR A 37 4.45 -24.32 4.48
N HIS A 38 4.98 -23.22 3.94
CA HIS A 38 4.88 -21.91 4.57
C HIS A 38 3.42 -21.43 4.62
N TRP A 39 2.67 -21.59 3.52
CA TRP A 39 1.26 -21.23 3.43
C TRP A 39 0.43 -21.97 4.46
N ALA A 40 0.54 -23.31 4.52
CA ALA A 40 -0.20 -24.14 5.46
C ALA A 40 0.04 -23.69 6.92
N ARG A 41 1.27 -23.27 7.25
CA ARG A 41 1.62 -22.76 8.58
C ARG A 41 0.97 -21.41 8.87
N ILE A 42 0.97 -20.46 7.94
CA ILE A 42 0.49 -19.09 8.20
C ILE A 42 -1.03 -18.93 8.11
N SER A 43 -1.69 -19.80 7.33
CA SER A 43 -3.15 -19.83 7.16
C SER A 43 -3.85 -20.76 8.16
N ALA A 44 -3.10 -21.58 8.91
CA ALA A 44 -3.65 -22.42 9.97
C ALA A 44 -4.50 -21.63 10.96
N GLY A 45 -5.77 -22.00 11.10
CA GLY A 45 -6.71 -21.35 12.03
C GLY A 45 -7.20 -19.97 11.60
N LYS A 46 -6.97 -19.56 10.34
CA LYS A 46 -7.43 -18.26 9.79
C LYS A 46 -8.34 -18.47 8.58
N PRO A 47 -9.65 -18.72 8.78
CA PRO A 47 -10.58 -19.04 7.70
C PRO A 47 -10.71 -17.97 6.62
N SER A 48 -10.47 -16.70 6.96
CA SER A 48 -10.48 -15.56 6.03
C SER A 48 -9.24 -15.49 5.14
N MET A 49 -8.19 -16.26 5.42
CA MET A 49 -6.93 -16.20 4.67
C MET A 49 -6.99 -17.12 3.45
N PHE A 50 -7.10 -16.54 2.26
CA PHE A 50 -7.10 -17.26 0.98
C PHE A 50 -5.84 -16.97 0.15
N ASN A 51 -5.42 -17.93 -0.66
CA ASN A 51 -4.27 -17.78 -1.56
C ASN A 51 -4.72 -17.10 -2.86
N GLY A 52 -4.96 -15.80 -2.79
CA GLY A 52 -5.31 -14.97 -3.95
C GLY A 52 -4.13 -14.70 -4.89
N ARG A 53 -4.41 -13.93 -5.94
CA ARG A 53 -3.40 -13.43 -6.87
C ARG A 53 -3.03 -11.99 -6.52
N VAL A 54 -1.76 -11.65 -6.65
CA VAL A 54 -1.23 -10.30 -6.41
C VAL A 54 -0.25 -9.89 -7.50
N MET A 55 -0.04 -8.60 -7.68
CA MET A 55 0.90 -8.04 -8.65
C MET A 55 2.19 -7.57 -7.97
N LEU A 56 3.34 -8.05 -8.44
CA LEU A 56 4.67 -7.65 -7.95
C LEU A 56 5.50 -7.01 -9.07
N GLN A 57 6.44 -6.15 -8.70
CA GLN A 57 7.37 -5.53 -9.63
C GLN A 57 8.60 -6.42 -9.88
N HIS A 58 8.94 -6.70 -11.13
CA HIS A 58 10.19 -7.39 -11.51
C HIS A 58 11.26 -6.46 -12.09
N ARG A 59 10.87 -5.24 -12.47
CA ARG A 59 11.79 -4.17 -12.91
C ARG A 59 11.23 -2.81 -12.52
N ALA A 60 12.12 -1.85 -12.30
CA ALA A 60 11.74 -0.47 -12.07
C ALA A 60 12.84 0.50 -12.55
N ALA A 61 12.45 1.72 -12.94
CA ALA A 61 13.34 2.84 -13.21
C ALA A 61 12.63 4.18 -12.94
N ILE A 62 13.38 5.18 -12.50
CA ILE A 62 12.90 6.57 -12.39
C ILE A 62 13.53 7.40 -13.51
N ARG A 63 12.70 7.98 -14.38
CA ARG A 63 13.15 8.84 -15.48
C ARG A 63 12.25 10.06 -15.59
N GLY A 64 12.84 11.26 -15.57
CA GLY A 64 12.09 12.52 -15.73
C GLY A 64 10.94 12.70 -14.71
N GLY A 65 11.09 12.19 -13.49
CA GLY A 65 10.04 12.24 -12.45
C GLY A 65 8.95 11.17 -12.58
N VAL A 66 9.07 10.22 -13.52
CA VAL A 66 8.15 9.10 -13.69
C VAL A 66 8.78 7.83 -13.14
N PHE A 67 8.05 7.09 -12.31
CA PHE A 67 8.43 5.74 -11.88
C PHE A 67 7.85 4.71 -12.84
N GLU A 68 8.69 4.15 -13.70
CA GLU A 68 8.32 3.11 -14.66
C GLU A 68 8.54 1.72 -14.04
N ALA A 69 7.53 0.87 -14.04
CA ALA A 69 7.60 -0.47 -13.46
C ALA A 69 6.93 -1.53 -14.33
N GLY A 70 7.60 -2.69 -14.44
CA GLY A 70 7.04 -3.92 -14.99
C GLY A 70 6.51 -4.77 -13.84
N TYR A 71 5.21 -5.02 -13.86
CA TYR A 71 4.48 -5.84 -12.90
C TYR A 71 4.19 -7.21 -13.49
N PHE A 72 4.12 -8.23 -12.63
CA PHE A 72 3.70 -9.56 -12.99
C PHE A 72 2.84 -10.14 -11.89
N GLU A 73 1.96 -11.05 -12.28
CA GLU A 73 1.08 -11.73 -11.33
C GLU A 73 1.79 -12.92 -10.66
N THR A 74 1.53 -13.10 -9.37
CA THR A 74 1.94 -14.30 -8.62
C THR A 74 0.90 -14.68 -7.57
N ASP A 75 1.04 -15.86 -6.98
CA ASP A 75 0.27 -16.29 -5.81
C ASP A 75 0.67 -15.49 -4.56
N TYR A 76 -0.32 -15.13 -3.73
CA TYR A 76 -0.10 -14.46 -2.46
C TYR A 76 0.81 -15.28 -1.52
N ALA A 77 0.63 -16.61 -1.49
CA ALA A 77 1.50 -17.53 -0.77
C ALA A 77 2.98 -17.44 -1.20
N ALA A 78 3.24 -17.32 -2.50
CA ALA A 78 4.60 -17.18 -3.02
C ALA A 78 5.21 -15.84 -2.60
N PHE A 79 4.44 -14.76 -2.68
CA PHE A 79 4.86 -13.44 -2.19
C PHE A 79 5.22 -13.47 -0.70
N LEU A 80 4.33 -13.98 0.15
CA LEU A 80 4.57 -14.03 1.59
C LEU A 80 5.79 -14.89 1.95
N THR A 81 5.93 -16.05 1.30
CA THR A 81 7.09 -16.93 1.52
C THR A 81 8.38 -16.22 1.14
N TRP A 82 8.46 -15.60 -0.04
CA TRP A 82 9.64 -14.85 -0.51
C TRP A 82 10.02 -13.71 0.43
N ARG A 83 9.03 -12.93 0.87
CA ARG A 83 9.21 -11.83 1.83
C ARG A 83 9.79 -12.35 3.14
N ASP A 84 9.21 -13.42 3.68
CA ASP A 84 9.54 -13.93 5.00
C ASP A 84 10.89 -14.67 5.03
N VAL A 85 11.37 -15.20 3.89
CA VAL A 85 12.73 -15.75 3.77
C VAL A 85 13.79 -14.70 3.40
N GLY A 86 13.44 -13.41 3.38
CA GLY A 86 14.41 -12.32 3.27
C GLY A 86 14.68 -11.82 1.84
N HIS A 87 13.71 -11.96 0.93
CA HIS A 87 13.78 -11.41 -0.43
C HIS A 87 14.92 -11.98 -1.32
N PRO A 88 15.09 -13.31 -1.44
CA PRO A 88 16.18 -13.91 -2.23
C PRO A 88 16.02 -13.66 -3.73
N GLY A 89 17.14 -13.78 -4.44
CA GLY A 89 17.22 -13.70 -5.90
C GLY A 89 17.28 -12.25 -6.43
N PRO A 90 16.95 -12.06 -7.72
CA PRO A 90 16.85 -10.74 -8.33
C PRO A 90 15.84 -9.83 -7.61
N ALA A 91 16.00 -8.51 -7.75
CA ALA A 91 15.17 -7.54 -7.06
C ALA A 91 13.71 -7.61 -7.54
N ILE A 92 12.84 -8.18 -6.70
CA ILE A 92 11.39 -8.07 -6.77
C ILE A 92 10.91 -7.05 -5.72
N ARG A 93 9.77 -6.40 -5.95
CA ARG A 93 9.16 -5.50 -4.95
C ARG A 93 7.65 -5.66 -4.92
N ASN A 94 7.05 -5.61 -3.74
CA ASN A 94 5.64 -5.27 -3.60
C ASN A 94 5.48 -3.75 -3.79
N GLY A 95 4.96 -3.36 -4.96
CA GLY A 95 4.74 -1.95 -5.30
C GLY A 95 3.26 -1.61 -5.21
N PHE A 96 2.85 -0.93 -4.16
CA PHE A 96 1.44 -0.63 -3.85
C PHE A 96 1.24 0.85 -3.61
N ALA A 97 0.00 1.31 -3.75
CA ALA A 97 -0.35 2.71 -3.59
C ALA A 97 -1.20 2.92 -2.34
N MET A 98 -1.09 4.11 -1.74
CA MET A 98 -1.80 4.45 -0.51
C MET A 98 -2.37 5.86 -0.57
N ALA A 99 -3.54 6.04 0.04
CA ALA A 99 -4.18 7.34 0.19
C ALA A 99 -3.61 8.09 1.40
N ALA A 100 -2.65 8.98 1.19
CA ALA A 100 -2.17 9.88 2.25
C ALA A 100 -3.22 10.97 2.56
N LEU A 101 -4.32 10.55 3.20
CA LEU A 101 -5.49 11.37 3.46
C LEU A 101 -5.19 12.42 4.53
N ARG A 102 -5.25 13.69 4.13
CA ARG A 102 -4.99 14.86 4.97
C ARG A 102 -6.26 15.70 5.13
N ALA A 103 -6.58 16.03 6.37
CA ALA A 103 -7.64 16.95 6.75
C ALA A 103 -7.23 18.42 6.52
N ASN A 104 -8.20 19.34 6.52
CA ASN A 104 -7.91 20.76 6.27
C ASN A 104 -7.17 21.46 7.42
N ASP A 105 -7.13 20.85 8.61
CA ASP A 105 -6.31 21.27 9.76
C ASP A 105 -4.89 20.66 9.72
N GLY A 106 -4.52 20.01 8.62
CA GLY A 106 -3.18 19.48 8.35
C GLY A 106 -2.90 18.09 8.89
N ALA A 107 -3.80 17.51 9.71
CA ALA A 107 -3.60 16.18 10.26
C ALA A 107 -3.86 15.07 9.24
N PHE A 108 -3.16 13.95 9.40
CA PHE A 108 -3.39 12.74 8.63
C PHE A 108 -4.43 11.83 9.30
N LEU A 109 -5.25 11.16 8.49
CA LEU A 109 -6.21 10.14 8.91
C LEU A 109 -5.72 8.77 8.43
N CYS A 110 -5.43 7.87 9.36
CA CYS A 110 -4.92 6.52 9.10
C CYS A 110 -5.92 5.47 9.56
N GLY A 111 -6.11 4.38 8.80
CA GLY A 111 -6.86 3.22 9.26
C GLY A 111 -6.08 2.42 10.30
N LYS A 112 -6.78 1.89 11.31
CA LYS A 112 -6.25 0.91 12.26
C LYS A 112 -6.85 -0.45 11.97
N MET A 113 -6.01 -1.39 11.55
CA MET A 113 -6.46 -2.72 11.14
C MET A 113 -7.14 -3.49 12.28
N GLY A 114 -8.24 -4.17 11.97
CA GLY A 114 -8.97 -5.05 12.87
C GLY A 114 -8.17 -6.28 13.31
N ASN A 115 -8.52 -6.83 14.48
CA ASN A 115 -7.81 -7.96 15.10
C ASN A 115 -7.84 -9.26 14.26
N HIS A 116 -8.78 -9.38 13.33
CA HIS A 116 -8.94 -10.55 12.48
C HIS A 116 -8.08 -10.49 11.19
N THR A 117 -7.40 -9.37 10.93
CA THR A 117 -6.60 -9.15 9.72
C THR A 117 -5.16 -9.62 9.90
N ALA A 118 -4.42 -9.78 8.79
CA ALA A 118 -3.00 -10.14 8.83
C ALA A 118 -2.10 -9.10 9.50
N ASN A 119 -2.55 -7.84 9.57
CA ASN A 119 -1.83 -6.70 10.11
C ASN A 119 -2.52 -6.14 11.39
N ALA A 120 -3.18 -7.01 12.17
CA ALA A 120 -3.95 -6.64 13.35
C ALA A 120 -3.30 -5.53 14.20
N GLY A 121 -4.06 -4.45 14.44
CA GLY A 121 -3.65 -3.31 15.26
C GLY A 121 -2.69 -2.33 14.59
N LYS A 122 -2.15 -2.64 13.40
CA LYS A 122 -1.30 -1.71 12.66
C LYS A 122 -2.07 -0.50 12.18
N VAL A 123 -1.39 0.64 12.14
CA VAL A 123 -1.94 1.92 11.71
C VAL A 123 -1.23 2.37 10.44
N TYR A 124 -1.99 2.56 9.35
CA TYR A 124 -1.45 3.03 8.07
C TYR A 124 -2.56 3.65 7.20
N PHE A 125 -2.19 4.28 6.09
CA PHE A 125 -3.14 4.84 5.14
C PHE A 125 -3.96 3.75 4.44
N ALA A 126 -5.19 4.07 4.01
CA ALA A 126 -5.98 3.13 3.21
C ALA A 126 -5.21 2.67 1.97
N ALA A 127 -5.15 1.36 1.74
CA ALA A 127 -4.26 0.77 0.74
C ALA A 127 -4.53 -0.72 0.49
N GLY A 128 -4.55 -1.09 -0.78
CA GLY A 128 -4.57 -2.49 -1.24
C GLY A 128 -3.25 -2.90 -1.89
N THR A 129 -2.93 -4.20 -1.83
CA THR A 129 -1.92 -4.76 -2.74
C THR A 129 -2.56 -4.93 -4.11
N PRO A 130 -1.97 -4.40 -5.20
CA PRO A 130 -2.63 -4.45 -6.49
C PRO A 130 -2.85 -5.88 -6.97
N ASP A 131 -3.98 -6.11 -7.64
CA ASP A 131 -4.36 -7.41 -8.17
C ASP A 131 -4.82 -7.35 -9.63
N ARG A 132 -5.59 -8.35 -10.09
CA ARG A 132 -6.09 -8.40 -11.47
C ARG A 132 -7.15 -7.34 -11.76
N GLU A 133 -7.93 -6.93 -10.77
CA GLU A 133 -9.02 -5.98 -10.95
C GLU A 133 -8.50 -4.57 -11.24
N ASP A 134 -7.27 -4.28 -10.80
CA ASP A 134 -6.57 -3.04 -11.13
C ASP A 134 -5.99 -3.02 -12.56
N VAL A 135 -6.04 -4.13 -13.31
CA VAL A 135 -5.48 -4.21 -14.67
C VAL A 135 -6.45 -3.67 -15.70
N ARG A 136 -6.04 -2.62 -16.41
CA ARG A 136 -6.79 -2.05 -17.52
C ARG A 136 -6.65 -2.89 -18.79
N SER A 137 -7.57 -2.70 -19.73
CA SER A 137 -7.60 -3.40 -21.01
C SER A 137 -6.35 -3.19 -21.89
N ASP A 138 -5.59 -2.11 -21.67
CA ASP A 138 -4.32 -1.83 -22.35
C ASP A 138 -3.08 -2.46 -21.68
N GLY A 139 -3.30 -3.21 -20.60
CA GLY A 139 -2.27 -3.86 -19.80
C GLY A 139 -1.57 -2.94 -18.79
N THR A 140 -2.05 -1.71 -18.60
CA THR A 140 -1.58 -0.84 -17.51
C THR A 140 -2.25 -1.22 -16.19
N LEU A 141 -1.54 -1.00 -15.08
CA LEU A 141 -2.04 -1.25 -13.72
C LEU A 141 -2.47 0.08 -13.08
N ASP A 142 -3.74 0.17 -12.67
CA ASP A 142 -4.37 1.39 -12.17
C ASP A 142 -4.15 1.63 -10.67
N LEU A 143 -2.91 1.93 -10.29
CA LEU A 143 -2.59 2.30 -8.91
C LEU A 143 -3.32 3.58 -8.45
N ALA A 144 -3.64 4.47 -9.38
CA ALA A 144 -4.33 5.72 -9.12
C ALA A 144 -5.80 5.49 -8.72
N GLY A 145 -6.48 4.62 -9.45
CA GLY A 145 -7.85 4.19 -9.19
C GLY A 145 -7.96 3.33 -7.92
N SER A 146 -7.00 2.42 -7.72
CA SER A 146 -6.89 1.61 -6.50
C SER A 146 -6.89 2.50 -5.24
N VAL A 147 -6.05 3.56 -5.19
CA VAL A 147 -6.04 4.50 -4.03
C VAL A 147 -7.42 5.02 -3.65
N THR A 148 -8.23 5.44 -4.64
CA THR A 148 -9.56 6.00 -4.37
C THR A 148 -10.60 4.93 -4.06
N ARG A 149 -10.47 3.75 -4.66
CA ARG A 149 -11.35 2.61 -4.42
C ARG A 149 -11.15 2.08 -2.99
N GLU A 150 -9.91 1.76 -2.61
CA GLU A 150 -9.56 1.27 -1.27
C GLU A 150 -9.95 2.28 -0.18
N LEU A 151 -9.69 3.58 -0.40
CA LEU A 151 -10.13 4.61 0.54
C LEU A 151 -11.66 4.64 0.70
N SER A 152 -12.41 4.47 -0.39
CA SER A 152 -13.87 4.41 -0.33
C SER A 152 -14.37 3.14 0.36
N GLU A 153 -13.78 1.99 0.04
CA GLU A 153 -14.15 0.68 0.56
C GLU A 153 -13.86 0.58 2.07
N GLU A 154 -12.70 1.04 2.53
CA GLU A 154 -12.29 0.93 3.93
C GLU A 154 -12.95 1.99 4.85
N THR A 155 -13.31 3.16 4.31
CA THR A 155 -13.71 4.30 5.16
C THR A 155 -15.07 4.89 4.81
N GLY A 156 -15.71 4.42 3.74
CA GLY A 156 -16.98 4.95 3.22
C GLY A 156 -16.91 6.38 2.67
N LEU A 157 -15.70 6.94 2.45
CA LEU A 157 -15.56 8.28 1.87
C LEU A 157 -15.85 8.24 0.37
N ARG A 158 -16.55 9.25 -0.14
CA ARG A 158 -16.94 9.33 -1.55
C ARG A 158 -15.98 10.22 -2.32
N LEU A 159 -15.75 9.92 -3.59
CA LEU A 159 -14.79 10.69 -4.40
C LEU A 159 -15.18 12.18 -4.55
N ASP A 160 -16.47 12.53 -4.49
CA ASP A 160 -16.96 13.91 -4.56
C ASP A 160 -16.65 14.72 -3.29
N GLU A 161 -16.20 14.07 -2.21
CA GLU A 161 -15.80 14.68 -0.94
C GLU A 161 -14.28 14.90 -0.87
N LEU A 162 -13.54 14.46 -1.88
CA LEU A 162 -12.09 14.37 -1.87
C LEU A 162 -11.46 15.20 -2.99
N SER A 163 -10.30 15.79 -2.68
CA SER A 163 -9.39 16.36 -3.67
C SER A 163 -8.15 15.47 -3.76
N VAL A 164 -7.97 14.81 -4.91
CA VAL A 164 -6.85 13.90 -5.14
C VAL A 164 -5.70 14.65 -5.82
N GLY A 165 -4.51 14.58 -5.23
CA GLY A 165 -3.30 15.19 -5.77
C GLY A 165 -2.82 14.51 -7.06
N GLU A 166 -2.17 15.30 -7.91
CA GLU A 166 -1.56 14.82 -9.16
C GLU A 166 -0.20 14.13 -8.92
N GLY A 167 0.52 14.53 -7.86
CA GLY A 167 1.85 14.04 -7.54
C GLY A 167 1.85 12.83 -6.61
N TRP A 168 3.02 12.19 -6.55
CA TRP A 168 3.27 11.02 -5.70
C TRP A 168 4.56 11.18 -4.92
N MET A 169 4.67 10.46 -3.81
CA MET A 169 5.94 10.16 -3.16
C MET A 169 6.16 8.66 -3.10
N ALA A 170 7.26 8.19 -3.68
CA ALA A 170 7.68 6.80 -3.56
C ALA A 170 8.60 6.65 -2.35
N VAL A 171 8.20 5.82 -1.38
CA VAL A 171 9.07 5.35 -0.30
C VAL A 171 9.64 4.00 -0.72
N ILE A 172 10.94 3.97 -1.01
CA ILE A 172 11.61 2.81 -1.61
C ILE A 172 12.35 2.06 -0.52
N GLU A 173 11.99 0.80 -0.29
CA GLU A 173 12.63 -0.09 0.68
C GLU A 173 12.97 -1.44 0.05
N GLN A 174 13.77 -2.24 0.75
CA GLN A 174 14.05 -3.60 0.28
C GLN A 174 12.73 -4.38 0.17
N GLY A 175 12.49 -4.92 -1.02
CA GLY A 175 11.32 -5.74 -1.29
C GLY A 175 9.99 -4.99 -1.42
N ARG A 176 9.96 -3.64 -1.38
CA ARG A 176 8.72 -2.87 -1.55
C ARG A 176 8.91 -1.44 -2.05
N VAL A 177 7.87 -0.89 -2.64
CA VAL A 177 7.73 0.56 -2.89
C VAL A 177 6.32 0.96 -2.48
N ALA A 178 6.21 1.88 -1.52
CA ALA A 178 4.93 2.48 -1.18
C ALA A 178 4.77 3.80 -1.95
N PHE A 179 3.79 3.86 -2.85
CA PHE A 179 3.45 5.06 -3.60
C PHE A 179 2.38 5.84 -2.84
N MET A 180 2.82 6.86 -2.11
CA MET A 180 1.93 7.76 -1.38
C MET A 180 1.32 8.75 -2.34
N ARG A 181 -0.01 8.72 -2.48
CA ARG A 181 -0.75 9.74 -3.21
C ARG A 181 -1.44 10.66 -2.23
N GLU A 182 -1.22 11.96 -2.39
CA GLU A 182 -1.89 12.95 -1.54
C GLU A 182 -3.39 12.94 -1.83
N VAL A 183 -4.20 12.84 -0.78
CA VAL A 183 -5.66 12.98 -0.84
C VAL A 183 -6.06 13.96 0.24
N ARG A 184 -6.96 14.90 -0.07
CA ARG A 184 -7.44 15.90 0.88
C ARG A 184 -8.95 15.78 1.08
N ILE A 185 -9.39 15.99 2.30
CA ILE A 185 -10.80 16.19 2.65
C ILE A 185 -10.96 17.58 3.28
N ASP A 186 -11.94 18.35 2.83
CA ASP A 186 -12.20 19.70 3.38
C ASP A 186 -13.02 19.65 4.67
N LEU A 187 -12.50 18.91 5.64
CA LEU A 187 -13.05 18.79 6.99
C LEU A 187 -11.89 18.82 8.00
N PRO A 188 -12.13 19.35 9.21
CA PRO A 188 -11.20 19.14 10.33
C PRO A 188 -11.08 17.65 10.65
N ALA A 189 -9.91 17.22 11.13
CA ALA A 189 -9.62 15.79 11.29
C ALA A 189 -10.60 15.07 12.23
N GLU A 190 -11.06 15.70 13.31
CA GLU A 190 -12.04 15.10 14.21
C GLU A 190 -13.40 14.90 13.55
N THR A 191 -13.83 15.84 12.70
CA THR A 191 -15.07 15.74 11.94
C THR A 191 -14.97 14.66 10.87
N ALA A 192 -13.86 14.62 10.13
CA ALA A 192 -13.59 13.58 9.14
C ALA A 192 -13.54 12.17 9.79
N ARG A 193 -12.85 12.03 10.93
CA ARG A 193 -12.82 10.79 11.70
C ARG A 193 -14.22 10.36 12.14
N GLY A 194 -15.02 11.27 12.68
CA GLY A 194 -16.40 11.00 13.10
C GLY A 194 -17.28 10.50 11.94
N LEU A 195 -17.14 11.12 10.76
CA LEU A 195 -17.82 10.71 9.54
C LEU A 195 -17.40 9.29 9.11
N MET A 196 -16.10 9.02 9.04
CA MET A 196 -15.59 7.69 8.64
C MET A 196 -16.07 6.61 9.60
N LEU A 197 -15.98 6.83 10.91
CA LEU A 197 -16.45 5.88 11.92
C LEU A 197 -17.96 5.64 11.89
N GLU A 198 -18.75 6.61 11.45
CA GLU A 198 -20.18 6.42 11.25
C GLU A 198 -20.46 5.53 10.04
N ARG A 199 -19.82 5.81 8.91
CA ARG A 199 -19.99 5.03 7.66
C ARG A 199 -19.43 3.62 7.75
N MET A 200 -18.32 3.43 8.46
CA MET A 200 -17.69 2.13 8.66
C MET A 200 -18.64 1.08 9.28
N LYS A 201 -19.66 1.51 10.03
CA LYS A 201 -20.68 0.62 10.61
C LYS A 201 -21.61 -0.02 9.58
N HIS A 202 -21.56 0.46 8.34
CA HIS A 202 -22.45 0.05 7.25
C HIS A 202 -21.69 -0.57 6.08
N LEU A 203 -20.37 -0.73 6.21
CA LEU A 203 -19.54 -1.42 5.23
C LEU A 203 -19.74 -2.93 5.35
N GLU A 204 -19.67 -3.64 4.22
CA GLU A 204 -19.77 -5.10 4.19
C GLU A 204 -18.52 -5.76 4.78
N GLU A 205 -17.36 -5.12 4.63
CA GLU A 205 -16.07 -5.57 5.13
C GLU A 205 -15.59 -4.69 6.28
N GLU A 206 -15.49 -5.27 7.48
CA GLU A 206 -15.01 -4.56 8.68
C GLU A 206 -13.48 -4.61 8.82
N GLU A 207 -12.72 -4.27 7.77
CA GLU A 207 -11.25 -4.39 7.82
C GLU A 207 -10.60 -3.49 8.88
N LEU A 208 -11.15 -2.29 9.07
CA LEU A 208 -10.65 -1.28 10.00
C LEU A 208 -11.45 -1.29 11.32
N SER A 209 -10.71 -1.28 12.43
CA SER A 209 -11.27 -1.16 13.78
C SER A 209 -11.40 0.27 14.28
N ASP A 210 -10.65 1.20 13.69
CA ASP A 210 -10.64 2.62 14.07
C ASP A 210 -9.99 3.46 12.97
N ILE A 211 -10.17 4.78 13.06
CA ILE A 211 -9.41 5.78 12.31
C ILE A 211 -8.56 6.57 13.31
N VAL A 212 -7.26 6.66 13.06
CA VAL A 212 -6.27 7.33 13.89
C VAL A 212 -5.89 8.67 13.28
N ILE A 213 -5.97 9.74 14.07
CA ILE A 213 -5.53 11.07 13.67
C ILE A 213 -4.07 11.25 14.06
N VAL A 214 -3.23 11.62 13.10
CA VAL A 214 -1.79 11.87 13.28
C VAL A 214 -1.48 13.32 12.94
N ARG A 215 -1.08 14.11 13.94
CA ARG A 215 -0.83 15.55 13.80
C ARG A 215 0.65 15.90 13.63
N ASP A 216 1.52 15.07 14.21
CA ASP A 216 2.95 15.29 14.26
C ASP A 216 3.70 13.96 14.44
N LEU A 217 5.04 14.05 14.42
CA LEU A 217 5.91 12.90 14.57
C LEU A 217 5.70 12.20 15.95
N ALA A 218 5.61 12.97 17.04
CA ALA A 218 5.40 12.44 18.38
C ALA A 218 4.06 11.70 18.54
N GLY A 219 3.03 12.12 17.82
CA GLY A 219 1.74 11.45 17.71
C GLY A 219 1.87 10.13 16.96
N SER A 220 2.63 10.11 15.85
CA SER A 220 2.84 8.89 15.07
C SER A 220 3.56 7.78 15.84
N GLU A 221 4.49 8.14 16.74
CA GLU A 221 5.27 7.21 17.56
C GLU A 221 4.42 6.41 18.56
N LYS A 222 3.21 6.89 18.89
CA LYS A 222 2.27 6.22 19.80
C LYS A 222 1.58 5.01 19.18
N HIS A 223 1.80 4.74 17.90
CA HIS A 223 1.10 3.71 17.13
C HIS A 223 2.07 2.70 16.48
N ASP A 224 1.61 1.46 16.32
CA ASP A 224 2.32 0.45 15.53
C ASP A 224 2.12 0.71 14.04
N MET A 225 2.95 1.57 13.49
CA MET A 225 2.97 1.89 12.06
C MET A 225 4.08 1.10 11.36
N PRO A 226 3.85 0.60 10.13
CA PRO A 226 4.91 0.02 9.32
C PRO A 226 6.11 0.97 9.14
N PRO A 227 7.35 0.46 9.00
CA PRO A 227 8.54 1.31 8.85
C PRO A 227 8.44 2.38 7.75
N PHE A 228 7.93 2.01 6.57
CA PHE A 228 7.75 2.95 5.46
C PHE A 228 6.76 4.09 5.79
N MET A 229 5.73 3.86 6.61
CA MET A 229 4.80 4.89 7.06
C MET A 229 5.49 5.90 7.96
N ARG A 230 6.26 5.43 8.94
CA ARG A 230 7.01 6.30 9.87
C ARG A 230 8.00 7.18 9.11
N ARG A 231 8.70 6.60 8.12
CA ARG A 231 9.65 7.33 7.28
C ARG A 231 8.98 8.39 6.41
N TYR A 232 7.82 8.07 5.84
CA TYR A 232 7.03 9.05 5.10
C TYR A 232 6.59 10.20 6.01
N LEU A 233 5.98 9.89 7.16
CA LEU A 233 5.51 10.92 8.09
C LEU A 233 6.65 11.79 8.63
N ALA A 234 7.79 11.20 8.98
CA ALA A 234 8.99 11.96 9.36
C ALA A 234 9.43 12.88 8.22
N HIS A 235 9.51 12.39 6.98
CA HIS A 235 9.88 13.21 5.83
C HIS A 235 8.93 14.39 5.59
N ILE A 236 7.62 14.18 5.78
CA ILE A 236 6.61 15.22 5.60
C ILE A 236 6.63 16.22 6.76
N PHE A 237 6.77 15.77 8.01
CA PHE A 237 6.74 16.67 9.18
C PHE A 237 8.07 17.39 9.44
N ASP A 238 9.21 16.81 9.05
CA ASP A 238 10.53 17.46 9.11
C ASP A 238 10.78 18.38 7.90
N GLY A 239 9.96 18.25 6.84
CA GLY A 239 10.11 18.94 5.56
C GLY A 239 9.33 20.25 5.43
N ASP A 240 8.66 20.70 6.50
CA ASP A 240 7.99 22.01 6.63
C ASP A 240 8.81 22.99 7.51
#